data_AF-A0ABD2KIG2-F1
#
_entry.id   AF-A0ABD2KIG2-F1
#
_cell.length_a   1.000
_cell.length_b   1.000
_cell.length_c   1.000
_cell.angle_alpha   90.00
_cell.angle_beta   90.00
_cell.angle_gamma   90.00
#
_symmetry.space_group_name_H-M   'P 1'
#
loop_
_entity.id
_entity.type
_entity.pdbx_description
1 polymer ?
#
loop_
_entity_poly.entity_id
_entity_poly.type
_entity_poly.pdbx_seq_one_letter_code
_entity_poly.pdbx_strand_id
1 'polypeptide(L)'
;MKSAQQKKKVELPKFTLEATHELNKPLTNMGMATAFTDSANFEGISDKKPLLISKVVQKALIEAEHHQINAILSLTIRSVPF
;
A
#
# COMPACT_ATOMS: atom_id res chain seq x y z
N MET A 1 -21.19 4.00 -34.39
CA MET A 1 -22.06 2.97 -33.77
C MET A 1 -22.23 3.35 -32.30
N LYS A 2 -23.41 3.81 -31.88
CA LYS A 2 -23.70 4.11 -30.47
C LYS A 2 -23.97 2.78 -29.76
N SER A 3 -23.19 2.45 -28.74
CA SER A 3 -23.43 1.26 -27.93
C SER A 3 -24.82 1.41 -27.28
N ALA A 4 -25.76 0.53 -27.62
CA ALA A 4 -27.08 0.52 -27.01
C ALA A 4 -26.91 0.10 -25.55
N GLN A 5 -27.19 1.00 -24.63
CA GLN A 5 -27.10 0.74 -23.20
C GLN A 5 -28.20 -0.26 -22.81
N GLN A 6 -27.82 -1.54 -22.67
CA GLN A 6 -28.74 -2.62 -22.39
C GLN A 6 -28.97 -2.69 -20.87
N LYS A 7 -30.18 -2.34 -20.40
CA LYS A 7 -30.54 -2.41 -18.99
C LYS A 7 -30.57 -3.88 -18.54
N LYS A 8 -29.63 -4.27 -17.67
CA LYS A 8 -29.62 -5.54 -16.96
C LYS A 8 -29.71 -5.28 -15.46
N LYS A 9 -30.40 -6.15 -14.73
CA LYS A 9 -30.44 -6.11 -13.26
C LYS A 9 -29.11 -6.66 -12.74
N VAL A 10 -28.38 -5.85 -11.98
CA VAL A 10 -27.13 -6.22 -11.30
C VAL A 10 -27.31 -5.89 -9.83
N GLU A 11 -26.93 -6.81 -8.96
CA GLU A 11 -27.01 -6.64 -7.51
C GLU A 11 -25.60 -6.69 -6.95
N LEU A 12 -25.19 -5.63 -6.23
CA LEU A 12 -23.92 -5.58 -5.51
C LEU A 12 -24.22 -5.86 -4.04
N PRO A 13 -23.78 -7.01 -3.47
CA PRO A 13 -23.98 -7.28 -2.06
C PRO A 13 -23.17 -6.30 -1.21
N LYS A 14 -23.61 -6.07 0.02
CA LYS A 14 -22.82 -5.33 0.98
C LYS A 14 -21.60 -6.16 1.37
N PHE A 15 -20.41 -5.56 1.32
CA PHE A 15 -19.21 -6.22 1.80
C PHE A 15 -18.18 -5.21 2.28
N THR A 16 -17.29 -5.70 3.13
CA THR A 16 -16.08 -5.00 3.55
C THR A 16 -14.89 -5.93 3.30
N LEU A 17 -13.86 -5.41 2.64
CA LEU A 17 -12.60 -6.11 2.40
C LEU A 17 -11.46 -5.34 3.04
N GLU A 18 -10.66 -6.01 3.86
CA GLU A 18 -9.47 -5.47 4.47
C GLU A 18 -8.24 -6.28 4.05
N ALA A 19 -7.18 -5.58 3.67
CA ALA A 19 -5.90 -6.18 3.33
C ALA A 19 -4.75 -5.41 3.98
N THR A 20 -3.84 -6.14 4.62
CA THR A 20 -2.59 -5.58 5.16
C THR A 20 -1.41 -6.33 4.55
N HIS A 21 -0.46 -5.59 3.99
CA HIS A 21 0.72 -6.13 3.33
C HIS A 21 1.99 -5.54 3.95
N GLU A 22 2.90 -6.41 4.38
CA GLU A 22 4.27 -6.03 4.69
C GLU A 22 5.09 -6.07 3.41
N LEU A 23 5.69 -4.94 3.05
CA LEU A 23 6.31 -4.75 1.74
C LEU A 23 7.83 -4.93 1.75
N ASN A 24 8.46 -5.19 2.90
CA ASN A 24 9.92 -5.40 2.97
C ASN A 24 10.42 -6.45 1.97
N LYS A 25 9.82 -7.65 1.98
CA LYS A 25 10.22 -8.74 1.08
C LYS A 25 9.86 -8.45 -0.38
N PRO A 26 8.62 -8.04 -0.74
CA PRO A 26 8.31 -7.62 -2.11
C PRO A 26 9.26 -6.55 -2.65
N LEU A 27 9.53 -5.49 -1.88
CA LEU A 27 10.41 -4.40 -2.30
C LEU A 27 11.87 -4.84 -2.42
N THR A 28 12.33 -5.73 -1.54
CA THR A 28 13.64 -6.38 -1.66
C THR A 28 13.74 -7.15 -2.97
N ASN A 29 12.72 -7.98 -3.28
CA ASN A 29 12.68 -8.76 -4.52
C ASN A 29 12.59 -7.87 -5.78
N MET A 30 12.09 -6.64 -5.64
CA MET A 30 12.03 -5.64 -6.71
C MET A 30 13.31 -4.80 -6.83
N GLY A 31 14.36 -5.10 -6.06
CA GLY A 31 15.67 -4.43 -6.16
C GLY A 31 15.96 -3.39 -5.07
N MET A 32 15.07 -3.20 -4.09
CA MET A 32 15.24 -2.22 -3.01
C MET A 32 15.82 -2.82 -1.71
N ALA A 33 16.68 -3.83 -1.82
CA ALA A 33 17.21 -4.57 -0.66
C ALA A 33 18.02 -3.66 0.30
N THR A 34 18.89 -2.81 -0.25
CA THR A 34 19.84 -1.99 0.53
C THR A 34 19.14 -1.07 1.54
N ALA A 35 17.94 -0.58 1.22
CA ALA A 35 17.15 0.31 2.07
C ALA A 35 16.78 -0.32 3.44
N PHE A 36 16.82 -1.65 3.55
CA PHE A 36 16.48 -2.42 4.74
C PHE A 36 17.70 -2.94 5.51
N THR A 37 18.90 -2.43 5.20
CA THR A 37 20.17 -2.90 5.76
C THR A 37 21.01 -1.73 6.28
N ASP A 38 22.07 -2.02 7.03
CA ASP A 38 23.02 -1.02 7.54
C ASP A 38 23.81 -0.31 6.42
N SER A 39 23.73 -0.80 5.19
CA SER A 39 24.29 -0.13 4.00
C SER A 39 23.34 0.91 3.40
N ALA A 40 22.18 1.15 4.01
CA ALA A 40 21.24 2.17 3.58
C ALA A 40 21.86 3.57 3.66
N ASN A 41 21.74 4.34 2.59
CA ASN A 41 22.13 5.74 2.58
C ASN A 41 20.88 6.64 2.53
N PHE A 42 20.56 7.25 3.67
CA PHE A 42 19.50 8.24 3.82
C PHE A 42 20.02 9.58 4.37
N GLU A 43 21.28 9.93 4.09
CA GLU A 43 21.90 11.19 4.54
C GLU A 43 21.12 12.43 4.08
N GLY A 44 20.43 12.38 2.93
CA GLY A 44 19.55 13.47 2.48
C GLY A 44 18.28 13.68 3.30
N ILE A 45 17.98 12.81 4.28
CA ILE A 45 16.81 12.90 5.16
C ILE A 45 17.22 13.24 6.60
N SER A 46 18.41 12.81 7.04
CA SER A 46 18.90 13.08 8.39
C SER A 46 20.42 13.18 8.46
N ASP A 47 20.91 14.28 9.03
CA ASP A 47 22.34 14.53 9.24
C ASP A 47 22.89 13.93 10.56
N LYS A 48 22.01 13.40 11.43
CA LYS A 48 22.36 13.12 12.83
C LYS A 48 22.81 11.69 13.08
N LYS A 49 22.13 10.73 12.45
CA LYS A 49 22.43 9.31 12.57
C LYS A 49 22.06 8.65 11.25
N PRO A 50 22.88 7.72 10.79
CA PRO A 50 22.53 7.01 9.59
C PRO A 50 21.30 6.12 9.91
N LEU A 51 20.37 6.07 8.95
CA LEU A 51 19.04 5.50 9.11
C LEU A 51 18.92 4.25 8.24
N LEU A 52 18.02 3.35 8.60
CA LEU A 52 17.51 2.32 7.70
C LEU A 52 15.99 2.22 7.78
N ILE A 53 15.37 1.66 6.75
CA ILE A 53 13.95 1.34 6.79
C ILE A 53 13.79 0.00 7.53
N SER A 54 13.10 0.02 8.65
CA SER A 54 12.78 -1.19 9.41
C SER A 54 11.58 -1.92 8.84
N LYS A 55 10.55 -1.17 8.41
CA LYS A 55 9.27 -1.76 7.99
C LYS A 55 8.52 -0.86 7.01
N VAL A 56 7.93 -1.47 6.00
CA VAL A 56 6.95 -0.83 5.11
C VAL A 56 5.66 -1.62 5.18
N VAL A 57 4.56 -0.96 5.51
CA VAL A 57 3.23 -1.58 5.64
C VAL A 57 2.22 -0.82 4.80
N GLN A 58 1.50 -1.55 3.95
CA GLN A 58 0.34 -1.05 3.22
C GLN A 58 -0.93 -1.65 3.84
N LYS A 59 -1.94 -0.82 4.09
CA LYS A 59 -3.28 -1.29 4.47
C LYS A 59 -4.32 -0.72 3.53
N ALA A 60 -5.23 -1.57 3.06
CA ALA A 60 -6.34 -1.22 2.19
C ALA A 60 -7.66 -1.69 2.81
N LEU A 61 -8.68 -0.84 2.71
CA LEU A 61 -10.06 -1.11 3.12
C LEU A 61 -10.97 -0.76 1.94
N ILE A 62 -11.85 -1.67 1.55
CA ILE A 62 -12.88 -1.45 0.54
C ILE A 62 -14.23 -1.78 1.15
N GLU A 63 -15.16 -0.84 1.05
CA GLU A 63 -16.54 -1.00 1.53
C GLU A 63 -17.50 -0.78 0.38
N ALA A 64 -18.39 -1.74 0.16
CA ALA A 64 -19.45 -1.63 -0.82
C ALA A 64 -20.80 -1.63 -0.11
N GLU A 65 -21.62 -0.60 -0.38
CA GLU A 65 -22.96 -0.49 0.16
C GLU A 65 -23.92 0.12 -0.85
N HIS A 66 -25.06 -0.53 -1.09
CA HIS A 66 -26.19 -0.02 -1.88
C HIS A 66 -25.78 0.73 -3.17
N HIS A 67 -24.82 0.21 -3.93
CA HIS A 67 -24.26 0.78 -5.18
C HIS A 67 -23.12 1.81 -5.05
N GLN A 68 -22.66 2.13 -3.84
CA GLN A 68 -21.46 2.92 -3.59
C GLN A 68 -20.29 2.02 -3.20
N ILE A 69 -19.09 2.38 -3.65
CA ILE A 69 -17.84 1.72 -3.25
C ILE A 69 -16.92 2.80 -2.68
N ASN A 70 -16.53 2.64 -1.42
CA ASN A 70 -15.53 3.44 -0.76
C ASN A 70 -14.24 2.65 -0.67
N ALA A 71 -13.12 3.30 -0.96
CA ALA A 71 -11.79 2.69 -0.87
C ALA A 71 -10.87 3.62 -0.07
N ILE A 72 -10.19 3.05 0.92
CA ILE A 72 -9.20 3.73 1.76
C ILE A 72 -7.89 2.97 1.63
N LEU A 73 -6.81 3.71 1.38
CA LEU A 73 -5.46 3.16 1.27
C LEU A 73 -4.51 3.95 2.17
N SER A 74 -3.66 3.23 2.90
CA SER A 74 -2.59 3.82 3.71
C SER A 74 -1.27 3.11 3.46
N LEU A 75 -0.19 3.88 3.43
CA LEU A 75 1.18 3.39 3.35
C LEU A 75 1.96 3.98 4.52
N THR A 76 2.62 3.14 5.29
CA THR A 76 3.45 3.53 6.42
C THR A 76 4.86 3.02 6.22
N ILE A 77 5.84 3.92 6.32
CA ILE A 77 7.27 3.60 6.29
C ILE A 77 7.84 3.95 7.67
N ARG A 78 8.50 2.98 8.30
CA ARG A 78 9.16 3.17 9.59
C ARG A 78 10.67 3.10 9.40
N SER A 79 11.36 4.19 9.71
CA SER A 79 12.82 4.20 9.85
C SER A 79 13.23 4.03 11.31
N VAL A 80 14.42 3.47 11.51
CA VAL A 80 15.10 3.43 12.80
C VAL A 80 16.54 3.91 12.61
N PRO A 81 17.13 4.60 13.59
CA PRO A 81 18.57 4.80 13.62
C PRO A 81 19.27 3.45 13.69
N PHE A 82 20.42 3.35 13.02
CA PHE A 82 21.36 2.26 13.24
C PHE A 82 22.54 2.70 14.10
#